data_AF-A9KKE2-F1
#
_entry.id   AF-A9KKE2-F1
#
_cell.length_a   1.000
_cell.length_b   1.000
_cell.length_c   1.000
_cell.angle_alpha   90.00
_cell.angle_beta   90.00
_cell.angle_gamma   90.00
#
_symmetry.space_group_name_H-M   'P 1'
#
loop_
_entity.id
_entity.type
_entity.pdbx_description
1 polymer ?
#
loop_
_entity_poly.entity_id
_entity_poly.type
_entity_poly.pdbx_seq_one_letter_code
_entity_poly.pdbx_strand_id
1 'polypeptide(L)' 'MKGGDNMSQEVQYVCSVCQWVYDGETPFEELPDDYECPICGQTKEVFVQE' A
#
# COMPACT_ATOMS: atom_id res chain seq x y z
N MET A 1 20.97 -15.11 -18.86
CA MET A 1 21.92 -14.77 -17.77
C MET A 1 21.14 -13.97 -16.72
N LYS A 2 21.02 -14.52 -15.49
CA LYS A 2 20.55 -13.94 -14.20
C LYS A 2 19.17 -13.22 -14.20
N GLY A 3 18.11 -13.70 -13.54
CA GLY A 3 18.03 -14.53 -12.34
C GLY A 3 18.55 -13.74 -11.14
N GLY A 4 17.66 -12.99 -10.49
CA GLY A 4 18.00 -11.99 -9.47
C GLY A 4 16.75 -11.47 -8.80
N ASP A 5 15.97 -12.40 -8.24
CA ASP A 5 14.77 -12.17 -7.44
C ASP A 5 15.24 -11.61 -6.09
N ASN A 6 15.28 -10.28 -5.98
CA ASN A 6 15.63 -9.60 -4.73
C ASN A 6 14.36 -9.43 -3.90
N MET A 7 14.01 -10.49 -3.17
CA MET A 7 12.84 -10.55 -2.30
C MET A 7 13.17 -9.89 -0.95
N SER A 8 13.31 -8.57 -0.97
CA SER A 8 13.29 -7.75 0.23
C SER A 8 11.84 -7.34 0.42
N GLN A 9 11.13 -8.02 1.32
CA GLN A 9 9.71 -7.81 1.58
C GLN A 9 9.53 -6.50 2.37
N GLU A 10 9.56 -5.38 1.65
CA GLU A 10 9.02 -4.11 2.11
C GLU A 10 7.51 -4.28 2.04
N VAL A 11 6.81 -4.28 3.17
CA VAL A 11 5.36 -4.43 3.18
C VAL A 11 4.75 -3.15 2.60
N GLN A 12 4.35 -3.17 1.33
CA GLN A 12 3.81 -2.00 0.64
C GLN A 12 2.29 -2.11 0.59
N TYR A 13 1.58 -1.04 0.94
CA TYR A 13 0.12 -1.03 0.83
C TYR A 13 -0.29 -0.35 -0.48
N VAL A 14 -0.90 -1.09 -1.40
CA VAL A 14 -1.28 -0.57 -2.71
C VAL A 14 -2.80 -0.52 -2.82
N CYS A 15 -3.35 0.64 -3.20
CA CYS A 15 -4.76 0.78 -3.46
C CYS A 15 -5.16 -0.07 -4.68
N SER A 16 -6.02 -1.07 -4.51
CA SER A 16 -6.47 -1.93 -5.61
C SER A 16 -7.31 -1.19 -6.68
N VAL A 17 -7.86 -0.02 -6.34
CA VAL A 17 -8.72 0.78 -7.22
C VAL A 17 -7.92 1.67 -8.16
N CYS A 18 -6.94 2.40 -7.63
CA CYS A 18 -6.16 3.38 -8.39
C CYS A 18 -4.67 3.04 -8.51
N GLN A 19 -4.24 1.91 -7.93
CA GLN A 19 -2.85 1.45 -7.87
C GLN A 19 -1.90 2.43 -7.17
N TRP A 20 -2.41 3.23 -6.25
CA TRP A 20 -1.59 4.14 -5.45
C TRP A 20 -0.86 3.38 -4.33
N VAL A 21 0.45 3.53 -4.27
CA VAL A 21 1.31 2.93 -3.24
C VAL A 21 1.38 3.87 -2.04
N TYR A 22 1.06 3.35 -0.86
CA TYR A 22 1.19 4.05 0.40
C TYR A 22 2.67 4.15 0.79
N ASP A 23 3.17 5.39 0.82
CA ASP A 23 4.55 5.77 1.15
C ASP A 23 4.63 6.49 2.52
N GLY A 24 3.61 6.37 3.35
CA GLY A 24 3.60 7.04 4.65
C GLY A 24 4.62 6.44 5.63
N GLU A 25 5.28 7.29 6.41
CA GLU A 25 6.20 6.84 7.48
C GLU A 25 5.49 6.05 8.58
N THR A 26 4.18 6.24 8.72
CA THR A 26 3.33 5.54 9.71
C THR A 26 2.85 4.20 9.14
N PRO A 27 2.87 3.09 9.91
CA PRO A 27 2.31 1.83 9.46
C PRO A 27 0.84 1.97 9.06
N PHE A 28 0.45 1.33 7.97
CA PHE A 28 -0.94 1.36 7.49
C PHE A 28 -1.94 0.80 8.53
N GLU A 29 -1.50 -0.13 9.37
CA GLU A 29 -2.29 -0.69 10.48
C GLU A 29 -2.58 0.33 11.59
N GLU A 30 -1.72 1.33 11.76
CA GLU A 30 -1.89 2.42 12.73
C GLU A 30 -2.70 3.59 12.15
N LEU A 31 -3.01 3.56 10.84
CA LEU A 31 -3.87 4.57 10.25
C LEU A 31 -5.31 4.45 10.77
N PRO A 32 -5.97 5.59 11.01
CA PRO A 32 -7.37 5.61 11.38
C PRO A 32 -8.23 4.91 10.33
N ASP A 33 -9.36 4.33 10.74
CA ASP A 33 -10.30 3.65 9.84
C ASP A 33 -10.95 4.62 8.83
N ASP A 34 -10.93 5.91 9.13
CA ASP A 34 -11.34 7.01 8.27
C ASP A 34 -10.25 7.41 7.24
N TYR A 35 -9.16 6.64 7.16
CA TYR A 35 -8.13 6.89 6.15
C TYR A 35 -8.68 6.60 4.76
N GLU A 36 -8.72 7.64 3.94
CA GLU A 36 -9.14 7.59 2.54
C GLU A 36 -7.93 7.78 1.63
N CYS A 37 -7.90 7.01 0.54
CA CYS A 37 -6.88 7.15 -0.49
C CYS A 37 -6.91 8.57 -1.07
N PRO A 38 -5.81 9.33 -1.07
CA PRO A 38 -5.80 10.70 -1.59
C PRO A 38 -6.02 10.78 -3.10
N ILE A 39 -5.90 9.66 -3.82
CA ILE A 39 -6.09 9.59 -5.27
C ILE A 39 -7.55 9.34 -5.65
N CYS A 40 -8.24 8.43 -4.95
CA CYS A 40 -9.59 7.99 -5.32
C CYS A 40 -10.67 8.22 -4.25
N GLY A 41 -10.29 8.59 -3.03
CA GLY A 41 -11.22 8.78 -1.91
C GLY A 41 -11.86 7.49 -1.40
N GLN A 42 -11.26 6.33 -1.67
CA GLN A 42 -11.73 5.05 -1.12
C GLN A 42 -11.10 4.80 0.24
N THR A 43 -11.84 4.16 1.13
CA THR A 43 -11.38 3.79 2.48
C THR A 43 -10.18 2.84 2.42
N LYS A 44 -9.48 2.73 3.56
CA LYS A 44 -8.31 1.85 3.72
C LYS A 44 -8.58 0.37 3.38
N GLU A 45 -9.86 -0.03 3.35
CA GLU A 45 -10.35 -1.37 3.02
C GLU A 45 -9.94 -1.84 1.61
N VAL A 46 -9.74 -0.91 0.67
CA VAL A 46 -9.37 -1.25 -0.71
C VAL A 46 -7.86 -1.43 -0.90
N PHE A 47 -7.06 -1.14 0.12
CA PHE A 47 -5.61 -1.32 0.05
C PHE A 47 -5.24 -2.78 0.27
N VAL A 48 -4.37 -3.28 -0.59
CA VAL A 48 -3.81 -4.64 -0.53
C VAL A 48 -2.34 -4.56 -0.14
N GLN A 49 -1.89 -5.56 0.61
CA GLN A 49 -0.50 -5.70 1.00
C GLN A 49 0.27 -6.45 -0.10
N GLU A 50 1.26 -5.79 -0.70
CA GLU A 50 2.22 -6.36 -1.67
C GLU A 50 3.61 -6.53 -1.05
#